data_AF-A0A354FHT7-F1
#
_entry.id   AF-A0A354FHT7-F1
#
_cell.length_a   1.000
_cell.length_b   1.000
_cell.length_c   1.000
_cell.angle_alpha   90.00
_cell.angle_beta   90.00
_cell.angle_gamma   90.00
#
_symmetry.space_group_name_H-M   'P 1'
#
loop_
_entity.id
_entity.type
_entity.pdbx_description
1 polymer ?
#
loop_
_entity_poly.entity_id
_entity_poly.type
_entity_poly.pdbx_seq_one_letter_code
_entity_poly.pdbx_strand_id
1 'polypeptide(L)'
;MLTPQSLGPLDAFGSLLVKEGYPIASYPQPPSSLLDLTPIPTSPLTPTRRPDRLHSINRTHLNQVIASELQGLHETSDTAASSNNPQPSLFKLMLGFDRFSRLRYGRGVGRLPDQRSLRELTAYLMNSRWHREVLARLLNSQDRAVTETRLLRVFVTAHAGAHFFELPFPTFFCLLFQESQLDFTVTSRTGARGVAQLTAIGLRQIDQLRKQPEWETRLQRAYRYLGLLHHDPEFQRWQQQLGLQFFPLDLQTLPQQVRLDRIGPEMVRKTLWRLKWQGQQAWDDTAVRRLSYRLRRGWRVADRLIPVQSAFNLAVEQHFGNDPNSVFHPETNILLGAMLVRYYLRYRWNRNGVPIPVPWKARPLLAVAAYNHGQSPMLRLLTQLQQEMGPENFQKLDSAQLLRYFTPRRLGRALRSYRKVKEVRRHVQKIHQCSG
;
A
#
# COMPACT_ATOMS: atom_id res chain seq x y z
N MET A 1 20.50 18.64 -45.58
CA MET A 1 19.66 17.47 -45.94
C MET A 1 20.51 16.22 -45.82
N LEU A 2 20.38 15.46 -44.74
CA LEU A 2 20.95 14.13 -44.61
C LEU A 2 20.07 13.29 -43.67
N THR A 3 19.48 12.25 -44.24
CA THR A 3 18.98 11.01 -43.62
C THR A 3 19.14 9.92 -44.70
N PRO A 4 19.09 8.62 -44.37
CA PRO A 4 19.58 7.92 -43.18
C PRO A 4 20.42 6.67 -43.53
N GLN A 5 21.31 6.23 -42.64
CA GLN A 5 21.76 4.83 -42.63
C GLN A 5 21.65 4.25 -41.21
N SER A 6 21.25 2.98 -41.21
CA SER A 6 20.70 2.14 -40.16
C SER A 6 21.67 1.80 -39.02
N LEU A 7 21.18 1.94 -37.78
CA LEU A 7 21.76 1.35 -36.58
C LEU A 7 21.12 -0.04 -36.32
N GLY A 8 21.90 -1.10 -36.49
CA GLY A 8 21.93 -2.24 -35.56
C GLY A 8 23.18 -2.10 -34.70
N PRO A 9 23.26 -2.61 -33.45
CA PRO A 9 22.97 -4.01 -33.13
C PRO A 9 22.26 -4.27 -31.78
N LEU A 10 21.50 -5.37 -31.72
CA LEU A 10 20.79 -5.85 -30.51
C LEU A 10 21.63 -6.83 -29.65
N ASP A 11 22.90 -7.09 -29.97
CA ASP A 11 23.64 -8.22 -29.37
C ASP A 11 24.81 -7.86 -28.43
N ALA A 12 25.01 -6.58 -28.09
CA ALA A 12 26.15 -6.19 -27.23
C ALA A 12 25.86 -6.12 -25.71
N PHE A 13 24.61 -6.27 -25.26
CA PHE A 13 24.26 -6.14 -23.83
C PHE A 13 24.21 -7.47 -23.06
N GLY A 14 24.34 -8.62 -23.73
CA GLY A 14 24.32 -9.94 -23.10
C GLY A 14 25.62 -10.34 -22.38
N SER A 15 26.76 -9.76 -22.75
CA SER A 15 28.09 -10.23 -22.32
C SER A 15 28.67 -9.49 -21.11
N LEU A 16 28.06 -8.41 -20.64
CA LEU A 16 28.54 -7.65 -19.46
C LEU A 16 27.94 -8.11 -18.12
N LEU A 17 26.89 -8.95 -18.14
CA LEU A 17 26.22 -9.44 -16.92
C LEU A 17 26.88 -10.68 -16.29
N VAL A 18 27.90 -11.26 -16.94
CA VAL A 18 28.56 -12.50 -16.47
C VAL A 18 29.82 -12.23 -15.61
N LYS A 19 30.32 -10.98 -15.57
CA LYS A 19 31.57 -10.66 -14.85
C LYS A 19 31.43 -10.30 -13.36
N GLU A 20 30.23 -10.14 -12.82
CA GLU A 20 30.02 -10.02 -11.37
C GLU A 20 29.15 -11.17 -10.88
N GLY A 21 29.78 -12.23 -10.37
CA GLY A 21 29.19 -13.52 -9.96
C GLY A 21 28.05 -13.49 -8.94
N TYR A 22 26.91 -12.90 -9.30
CA TYR A 22 25.64 -13.10 -8.62
C TYR A 22 24.85 -14.21 -9.33
N PRO A 23 24.47 -15.30 -8.63
CA PRO A 23 23.63 -16.32 -9.24
C PRO A 23 22.27 -15.72 -9.59
N ILE A 24 22.00 -15.59 -10.89
CA ILE A 24 20.66 -15.38 -11.41
C ILE A 24 19.89 -16.65 -11.07
N ALA A 25 19.08 -16.61 -10.00
CA ALA A 25 18.12 -17.67 -9.75
C ALA A 25 17.20 -17.76 -10.98
N SER A 26 17.36 -18.83 -11.76
CA SER A 26 16.47 -19.21 -12.84
C SER A 26 15.09 -19.49 -12.25
N TYR A 27 14.26 -18.45 -12.20
CA TYR A 27 12.85 -18.61 -11.85
C TYR A 27 12.19 -19.38 -13.00
N PRO A 28 11.43 -20.45 -12.72
CA PRO A 28 10.64 -21.11 -13.74
C PRO A 28 9.69 -20.10 -14.38
N GLN A 29 9.66 -20.09 -15.73
CA GLN A 29 8.72 -19.30 -16.51
C GLN A 29 7.28 -19.65 -16.07
N PRO A 30 6.43 -18.66 -15.74
CA PRO A 30 5.06 -18.94 -15.38
C PRO A 30 4.27 -19.42 -16.63
N PRO A 31 3.40 -20.44 -16.51
CA PRO A 31 2.57 -20.88 -17.61
C PRO A 31 1.62 -19.77 -18.09
N SER A 32 1.39 -19.72 -19.39
CA SER A 32 0.66 -18.68 -20.14
C SER A 32 -0.82 -18.50 -19.77
N SER A 33 -1.36 -19.28 -18.83
CA SER A 33 -2.78 -19.34 -18.47
C SER A 33 -3.13 -18.55 -17.18
N LEU A 34 -2.48 -17.41 -16.94
CA LEU A 34 -2.48 -16.74 -15.63
C LEU A 34 -3.79 -16.06 -15.20
N LEU A 35 -4.83 -16.00 -16.04
CA LEU A 35 -6.07 -15.29 -15.75
C LEU A 35 -7.30 -16.07 -16.22
N ASP A 36 -8.12 -16.53 -15.28
CA ASP A 36 -9.52 -16.84 -15.53
C ASP A 36 -10.29 -15.51 -15.49
N LEU A 37 -10.79 -15.07 -16.65
CA LEU A 37 -11.37 -13.73 -16.89
C LEU A 37 -12.90 -13.71 -16.84
N THR A 38 -13.53 -14.63 -16.11
CA THR A 38 -15.00 -14.77 -16.12
C THR A 38 -15.72 -13.87 -15.08
N PRO A 39 -17.03 -13.53 -15.25
CA PRO A 39 -17.72 -12.41 -14.55
C PRO A 39 -17.72 -12.41 -13.01
N ILE A 40 -17.22 -11.38 -12.37
CA ILE A 40 -16.98 -11.38 -10.93
C ILE A 40 -18.27 -11.29 -10.07
N PRO A 41 -18.41 -12.02 -8.94
CA PRO A 41 -19.55 -11.88 -8.01
C PRO A 41 -19.67 -10.46 -7.39
N THR A 42 -20.90 -10.03 -7.13
CA THR A 42 -21.25 -8.70 -6.59
C THR A 42 -20.80 -8.54 -5.13
N SER A 43 -20.11 -7.42 -4.82
CA SER A 43 -19.65 -7.07 -3.47
C SER A 43 -20.79 -6.44 -2.67
N PRO A 44 -20.93 -6.72 -1.35
CA PRO A 44 -21.84 -5.99 -0.45
C PRO A 44 -21.40 -4.54 -0.22
N LEU A 45 -20.20 -4.15 -0.63
CA LEU A 45 -19.73 -2.76 -0.65
C LEU A 45 -20.21 -2.07 -1.94
N THR A 46 -21.51 -2.05 -2.20
CA THR A 46 -22.08 -1.42 -3.40
C THR A 46 -22.07 0.11 -3.25
N PRO A 47 -21.52 0.88 -4.20
CA PRO A 47 -21.55 2.34 -4.12
C PRO A 47 -22.95 2.92 -4.39
N THR A 48 -23.38 3.92 -3.63
CA THR A 48 -24.74 4.50 -3.73
C THR A 48 -24.89 5.75 -4.61
N ARG A 49 -23.84 6.49 -5.01
CA ARG A 49 -23.95 7.71 -5.89
C ARG A 49 -22.68 7.97 -6.68
N ARG A 50 -22.63 8.68 -7.82
CA ARG A 50 -21.36 8.99 -8.56
C ARG A 50 -20.54 10.13 -7.91
N PRO A 51 -19.19 10.12 -7.94
CA PRO A 51 -18.31 11.11 -7.26
C PRO A 51 -18.17 12.46 -8.00
N ASP A 52 -18.86 12.66 -9.12
CA ASP A 52 -18.52 13.73 -10.07
C ASP A 52 -19.08 15.12 -9.68
N ARG A 53 -19.69 15.26 -8.49
CA ARG A 53 -20.23 16.54 -8.00
C ARG A 53 -19.65 16.89 -6.62
N LEU A 54 -19.07 18.08 -6.57
CA LEU A 54 -18.53 18.70 -5.37
C LEU A 54 -19.67 19.38 -4.58
N HIS A 55 -19.83 19.03 -3.31
CA HIS A 55 -20.85 19.60 -2.42
C HIS A 55 -20.26 20.64 -1.47
N SER A 56 -21.04 21.65 -1.09
CA SER A 56 -20.64 22.56 -0.02
C SER A 56 -20.50 21.80 1.31
N ILE A 57 -19.51 22.18 2.11
CA ILE A 57 -19.25 21.54 3.40
C ILE A 57 -19.70 22.47 4.51
N ASN A 58 -20.53 21.97 5.42
CA ASN A 58 -20.75 22.64 6.71
C ASN A 58 -19.52 22.43 7.60
N ARG A 59 -18.65 23.45 7.66
CA ARG A 59 -17.37 23.37 8.38
C ARG A 59 -17.54 23.21 9.89
N THR A 60 -18.55 23.84 10.47
CA THR A 60 -18.88 23.69 11.90
C THR A 60 -19.20 22.23 12.21
N HIS A 61 -20.02 21.61 11.37
CA HIS A 61 -20.35 20.19 11.50
C HIS A 61 -19.13 19.28 11.32
N LEU A 62 -18.29 19.52 10.30
CA LEU A 62 -17.06 18.75 10.09
C LEU A 62 -16.13 18.82 11.32
N ASN A 63 -15.92 20.03 11.86
CA ASN A 63 -15.07 20.23 13.02
C ASN A 63 -15.64 19.58 14.29
N GLN A 64 -16.96 19.65 14.51
CA GLN A 64 -17.63 18.98 15.63
C GLN A 64 -17.46 17.46 15.56
N VAL A 65 -17.64 16.86 14.38
CA VAL A 65 -17.48 15.41 14.20
C VAL A 65 -16.03 14.99 14.43
N ILE A 66 -15.06 15.74 13.90
CA ILE A 66 -13.63 15.46 14.15
C ILE A 66 -13.32 15.57 15.65
N ALA A 67 -13.82 16.61 16.33
CA ALA A 67 -13.62 16.78 17.77
C ALA A 67 -14.19 15.61 18.57
N SER A 68 -15.39 15.13 18.21
CA SER A 68 -16.02 13.96 18.84
C SER A 68 -15.22 12.66 18.62
N GLU A 69 -14.73 12.42 17.39
CA GLU A 69 -13.88 11.26 17.10
C GLU A 69 -12.55 11.31 17.88
N LEU A 70 -11.95 12.50 18.01
CA LEU A 70 -10.73 12.70 18.78
C LEU A 70 -10.99 12.50 20.28
N GLN A 71 -12.10 13.01 20.82
CA GLN A 71 -12.47 12.79 22.22
C GLN A 71 -12.61 11.29 22.52
N GLY A 72 -13.36 10.55 21.69
CA GLY A 72 -13.51 9.10 21.85
C GLY A 72 -12.20 8.31 21.69
N LEU A 73 -11.22 8.86 20.96
CA LEU A 73 -9.87 8.29 20.87
C LEU A 73 -9.05 8.50 22.17
N HIS A 74 -9.19 9.65 22.82
CA HIS A 74 -8.53 9.92 24.11
C HIS A 74 -9.07 8.99 25.20
N GLU A 75 -10.37 8.75 25.23
CA GLU A 75 -11.03 7.88 26.20
C GLU A 75 -10.60 6.40 26.08
N THR A 76 -10.07 5.99 24.93
CA THR A 76 -9.76 4.58 24.60
C THR A 76 -8.28 4.28 24.42
N SER A 77 -7.38 5.26 24.59
CA SER A 77 -5.93 5.06 24.38
C SER A 77 -5.11 5.29 25.66
N ASP A 78 -4.35 4.27 26.08
CA ASP A 78 -3.46 4.33 27.25
C ASP A 78 -2.36 5.40 27.12
N THR A 79 -2.05 5.84 25.89
CA THR A 79 -1.09 6.93 25.61
C THR A 79 -1.64 8.33 25.86
N ALA A 80 -2.91 8.48 26.25
CA ALA A 80 -3.56 9.77 26.51
C ALA A 80 -3.11 10.48 27.80
N ALA A 81 -2.27 9.85 28.63
CA ALA A 81 -1.81 10.44 29.90
C ALA A 81 -0.70 11.51 29.75
N SER A 82 -0.15 11.77 28.55
CA SER A 82 0.76 12.90 28.36
C SER A 82 0.07 14.03 27.59
N SER A 83 -0.50 14.99 28.32
CA SER A 83 -1.11 16.24 27.83
C SER A 83 -0.17 17.13 26.99
N ASN A 84 1.11 16.76 26.85
CA ASN A 84 2.14 17.54 26.16
C ASN A 84 2.56 17.00 24.78
N ASN A 85 1.98 15.89 24.28
CA ASN A 85 2.22 15.45 22.91
C ASN A 85 1.06 15.93 22.02
N PRO A 86 1.25 16.92 21.13
CA PRO A 86 0.21 17.28 20.18
C PRO A 86 -0.13 16.03 19.37
N GLN A 87 -1.35 15.51 19.51
CA GLN A 87 -1.81 14.38 18.71
C GLN A 87 -1.48 14.69 17.25
N PRO A 88 -0.63 13.88 16.58
CA PRO A 88 -0.14 14.22 15.26
C PRO A 88 -1.29 14.60 14.34
N SER A 89 -1.16 15.72 13.62
CA SER A 89 -2.10 16.19 12.59
C SER A 89 -2.54 15.08 11.64
N LEU A 90 -1.70 14.06 11.50
CA LEU A 90 -1.95 12.82 10.81
C LEU A 90 -3.13 11.98 11.34
N PHE A 91 -3.28 11.81 12.64
CA PHE A 91 -4.40 11.01 13.18
C PHE A 91 -5.72 11.76 13.08
N LYS A 92 -5.68 13.10 13.20
CA LYS A 92 -6.83 13.96 12.88
C LYS A 92 -7.24 13.83 11.43
N LEU A 93 -6.26 13.77 10.51
CA LEU A 93 -6.50 13.48 9.10
C LEU A 93 -7.14 12.10 8.92
N MET A 94 -6.60 11.04 9.54
CA MET A 94 -7.15 9.68 9.40
C MET A 94 -8.61 9.58 9.84
N LEU A 95 -8.96 10.21 10.96
CA LEU A 95 -10.33 10.21 11.49
C LEU A 95 -11.27 11.12 10.70
N GLY A 96 -10.79 12.31 10.32
CA GLY A 96 -11.60 13.33 9.68
C GLY A 96 -11.78 13.16 8.18
N PHE A 97 -10.84 12.51 7.48
CA PHE A 97 -10.83 12.51 6.01
C PHE A 97 -11.98 11.72 5.43
N ASP A 98 -12.40 10.62 6.05
CA ASP A 98 -13.58 9.88 5.59
C ASP A 98 -14.85 10.74 5.69
N ARG A 99 -14.99 11.54 6.74
CA ARG A 99 -16.12 12.46 6.91
C ARG A 99 -16.06 13.62 5.93
N PHE A 100 -14.89 14.23 5.77
CA PHE A 100 -14.66 15.22 4.72
C PHE A 100 -15.05 14.65 3.36
N SER A 101 -14.58 13.45 3.03
CA SER A 101 -14.83 12.82 1.73
C SER A 101 -16.32 12.55 1.49
N ARG A 102 -17.04 12.07 2.52
CA ARG A 102 -18.49 11.84 2.45
C ARG A 102 -19.28 13.11 2.25
N LEU A 103 -18.94 14.18 2.97
CA LEU A 103 -19.63 15.45 2.87
C LEU A 103 -19.33 16.15 1.54
N ARG A 104 -18.06 16.13 1.12
CA ARG A 104 -17.58 16.86 -0.05
C ARG A 104 -17.85 16.15 -1.37
N TYR A 105 -17.61 14.84 -1.43
CA TYR A 105 -17.70 14.02 -2.65
C TYR A 105 -18.82 12.98 -2.60
N GLY A 106 -19.65 13.00 -1.54
CA GLY A 106 -20.78 12.08 -1.39
C GLY A 106 -20.38 10.62 -1.15
N ARG A 107 -19.11 10.33 -0.81
CA ARG A 107 -18.53 8.99 -0.81
C ARG A 107 -17.49 8.80 0.30
N GLY A 108 -17.36 7.57 0.79
CA GLY A 108 -16.41 7.19 1.84
C GLY A 108 -15.96 5.75 1.72
N VAL A 109 -15.21 5.28 2.72
CA VAL A 109 -14.75 3.88 2.79
C VAL A 109 -15.70 2.99 3.58
N GLY A 110 -15.68 1.68 3.31
CA GLY A 110 -16.45 0.68 4.02
C GLY A 110 -15.58 -0.29 4.81
N ARG A 111 -16.22 -1.04 5.71
CA ARG A 111 -15.63 -2.15 6.47
C ARG A 111 -16.59 -3.33 6.51
N LEU A 112 -16.09 -4.52 6.78
CA LEU A 112 -16.95 -5.64 7.16
C LEU A 112 -17.37 -5.52 8.65
N PRO A 113 -18.49 -6.15 9.07
CA PRO A 113 -18.99 -6.01 10.45
C PRO A 113 -17.99 -6.42 11.53
N ASP A 114 -17.19 -7.45 11.24
CA ASP A 114 -16.14 -8.03 12.10
C ASP A 114 -14.80 -7.30 12.03
N GLN A 115 -14.74 -6.16 11.33
CA GLN A 115 -13.53 -5.36 11.21
C GLN A 115 -13.60 -4.08 12.02
N ARG A 116 -12.44 -3.58 12.41
CA ARG A 116 -12.27 -2.31 13.10
C ARG A 116 -12.92 -1.15 12.35
N SER A 117 -13.55 -0.27 13.10
CA SER A 117 -13.83 1.10 12.71
C SER A 117 -12.55 1.89 12.44
N LEU A 118 -12.67 3.06 11.79
CA LEU A 118 -11.55 3.97 11.60
C LEU A 118 -10.94 4.42 12.94
N ARG A 119 -11.78 4.58 13.98
CA ARG A 119 -11.34 4.94 15.34
C ARG A 119 -10.47 3.85 15.96
N GLU A 120 -10.95 2.61 15.96
CA GLU A 120 -10.21 1.45 16.49
C GLU A 120 -8.92 1.19 15.71
N LEU A 121 -8.95 1.36 14.38
CA LEU A 121 -7.76 1.26 13.54
C LEU A 121 -6.73 2.34 13.89
N THR A 122 -7.18 3.58 14.10
CA THR A 122 -6.32 4.71 14.49
C THR A 122 -5.69 4.45 15.86
N ALA A 123 -6.50 4.02 16.85
CA ALA A 123 -6.02 3.66 18.19
C ALA A 123 -4.96 2.55 18.13
N TYR A 124 -5.17 1.52 17.32
CA TYR A 124 -4.18 0.46 17.12
C TYR A 124 -2.85 1.00 16.59
N LEU A 125 -2.87 1.90 15.61
CA LEU A 125 -1.65 2.48 15.05
C LEU A 125 -0.92 3.34 16.08
N MET A 126 -1.64 4.16 16.85
CA MET A 126 -1.08 4.98 17.93
C MET A 126 -0.39 4.15 19.01
N ASN A 127 -0.97 3.00 19.36
CA ASN A 127 -0.42 2.10 20.38
C ASN A 127 0.70 1.18 19.83
N SER A 128 0.88 1.14 18.51
CA SER A 128 1.86 0.29 17.85
C SER A 128 3.30 0.71 18.15
N ARG A 129 4.24 -0.25 18.06
CA ARG A 129 5.68 0.05 18.09
C ARG A 129 6.11 0.93 16.93
N TRP A 130 5.42 0.89 15.79
CA TRP A 130 5.72 1.77 14.66
C TRP A 130 5.52 3.23 15.03
N HIS A 131 4.41 3.58 15.68
CA HIS A 131 4.18 4.95 16.11
C HIS A 131 5.24 5.41 17.11
N ARG A 132 5.44 4.64 18.18
CA ARG A 132 6.37 4.98 19.28
C ARG A 132 7.83 5.04 18.87
N GLU A 133 8.29 4.10 18.04
CA GLU A 133 9.71 3.94 17.74
C GLU A 133 10.13 4.52 16.38
N VAL A 134 9.19 4.79 15.47
CA VAL A 134 9.51 5.24 14.10
C VAL A 134 8.84 6.57 13.81
N LEU A 135 7.49 6.61 13.81
CA LEU A 135 6.77 7.80 13.38
C LEU A 135 7.06 9.00 14.29
N ALA A 136 6.99 8.83 15.61
CA ALA A 136 7.26 9.92 16.57
C ALA A 136 8.64 10.55 16.37
N ARG A 137 9.66 9.74 16.05
CA ARG A 137 11.02 10.23 15.79
C ARG A 137 11.12 11.03 14.50
N LEU A 138 10.47 10.55 13.43
CA LEU A 138 10.43 11.26 12.15
C LEU A 138 9.65 12.58 12.26
N LEU A 139 8.56 12.60 13.01
CA LEU A 139 7.77 13.80 13.26
C LEU A 139 8.49 14.83 14.14
N ASN A 140 9.45 14.41 14.95
CA ASN A 140 10.31 15.29 15.75
C ASN A 140 11.61 15.70 15.03
N SER A 141 11.76 15.35 13.75
CA SER A 141 12.92 15.73 12.94
C SER A 141 12.71 17.05 12.19
N GLN A 142 13.79 17.63 11.66
CA GLN A 142 13.71 18.83 10.81
C GLN A 142 12.87 18.61 9.53
N ASP A 143 12.69 17.35 9.11
CA ASP A 143 11.91 16.96 7.93
C ASP A 143 10.48 16.49 8.29
N ARG A 144 9.93 16.96 9.43
CA ARG A 144 8.56 16.68 9.87
C ARG A 144 7.54 16.89 8.75
N ALA A 145 7.59 18.05 8.11
CA ALA A 145 6.59 18.43 7.10
C ALA A 145 6.61 17.47 5.89
N VAL A 146 7.80 17.04 5.46
CA VAL A 146 7.96 16.04 4.41
C VAL A 146 7.31 14.72 4.84
N THR A 147 7.57 14.27 6.06
CA THR A 147 6.97 13.04 6.61
C THR A 147 5.44 13.12 6.66
N GLU A 148 4.90 14.24 7.13
CA GLU A 148 3.46 14.48 7.18
C GLU A 148 2.82 14.50 5.79
N THR A 149 3.44 15.18 4.81
CA THR A 149 2.98 15.21 3.42
C THR A 149 2.97 13.83 2.79
N ARG A 150 4.01 13.01 3.01
CA ARG A 150 4.04 11.63 2.50
C ARG A 150 2.90 10.80 3.06
N LEU A 151 2.71 10.86 4.37
CA LEU A 151 1.68 10.05 5.02
C LEU A 151 0.29 10.51 4.58
N LEU A 152 0.05 11.83 4.48
CA LEU A 152 -1.16 12.39 3.87
C LEU A 152 -1.45 11.78 2.50
N ARG A 153 -0.47 11.81 1.57
CA ARG A 153 -0.58 11.23 0.23
C ARG A 153 -0.97 9.75 0.29
N VAL A 154 -0.30 8.97 1.15
CA VAL A 154 -0.60 7.55 1.33
C VAL A 154 -2.02 7.35 1.87
N PHE A 155 -2.46 8.12 2.86
CA PHE A 155 -3.79 7.98 3.46
C PHE A 155 -4.92 8.30 2.49
N VAL A 156 -4.85 9.45 1.80
CA VAL A 156 -5.91 9.84 0.86
C VAL A 156 -5.96 8.90 -0.34
N THR A 157 -4.81 8.41 -0.79
CA THR A 157 -4.74 7.41 -1.86
C THR A 157 -5.26 6.06 -1.41
N ALA A 158 -4.93 5.60 -0.20
CA ALA A 158 -5.45 4.34 0.32
C ALA A 158 -6.97 4.39 0.46
N HIS A 159 -7.52 5.54 0.87
CA HIS A 159 -8.96 5.80 0.93
C HIS A 159 -9.60 5.77 -0.45
N ALA A 160 -9.04 6.50 -1.43
CA ALA A 160 -9.49 6.46 -2.82
C ALA A 160 -9.41 5.04 -3.42
N GLY A 161 -8.30 4.33 -3.20
CA GLY A 161 -8.11 2.96 -3.64
C GLY A 161 -9.17 2.02 -3.07
N ALA A 162 -9.37 2.03 -1.75
CA ALA A 162 -10.41 1.22 -1.13
C ALA A 162 -11.81 1.58 -1.63
N HIS A 163 -12.06 2.86 -1.86
CA HIS A 163 -13.33 3.34 -2.35
C HIS A 163 -13.64 2.88 -3.79
N PHE A 164 -12.77 3.21 -4.77
CA PHE A 164 -13.01 2.89 -6.19
C PHE A 164 -12.90 1.40 -6.50
N PHE A 165 -12.10 0.67 -5.73
CA PHE A 165 -11.95 -0.77 -5.86
C PHE A 165 -12.82 -1.57 -4.87
N GLU A 166 -13.71 -0.90 -4.12
CA GLU A 166 -14.68 -1.49 -3.18
C GLU A 166 -14.02 -2.52 -2.23
N LEU A 167 -12.93 -2.11 -1.61
CA LEU A 167 -12.17 -2.92 -0.65
C LEU A 167 -12.62 -2.60 0.78
N PRO A 168 -12.64 -3.59 1.69
CA PRO A 168 -12.73 -3.30 3.11
C PRO A 168 -11.49 -2.50 3.54
N PHE A 169 -11.70 -1.24 3.90
CA PHE A 169 -10.60 -0.29 4.14
C PHE A 169 -9.67 -0.74 5.26
N PRO A 170 -10.15 -1.26 6.43
CA PRO A 170 -9.25 -1.74 7.46
C PRO A 170 -8.27 -2.81 6.95
N THR A 171 -8.74 -3.80 6.19
CA THR A 171 -7.86 -4.84 5.62
C THR A 171 -6.89 -4.26 4.60
N PHE A 172 -7.37 -3.44 3.67
CA PHE A 172 -6.51 -2.86 2.63
C PHE A 172 -5.44 -1.95 3.24
N PHE A 173 -5.82 -1.07 4.16
CA PHE A 173 -4.89 -0.21 4.87
C PHE A 173 -3.86 -1.01 5.66
N CYS A 174 -4.29 -2.04 6.39
CA CYS A 174 -3.39 -2.91 7.16
C CYS A 174 -2.46 -3.74 6.26
N LEU A 175 -2.87 -4.08 5.03
CA LEU A 175 -1.98 -4.66 4.03
C LEU A 175 -0.86 -3.68 3.70
N LEU A 176 -1.18 -2.45 3.28
CA LEU A 176 -0.18 -1.42 2.97
C LEU A 176 0.78 -1.18 4.16
N PHE A 177 0.22 -1.10 5.36
CA PHE A 177 0.98 -0.95 6.60
C PHE A 177 1.93 -2.13 6.86
N GLN A 178 1.47 -3.36 6.64
CA GLN A 178 2.27 -4.56 6.84
C GLN A 178 3.35 -4.73 5.75
N GLU A 179 3.08 -4.27 4.54
CA GLU A 179 4.01 -4.34 3.40
C GLU A 179 5.18 -3.36 3.53
N SER A 180 4.90 -2.10 3.88
CA SER A 180 5.89 -1.02 3.79
C SER A 180 5.97 -0.13 5.01
N GLN A 181 5.11 -0.31 6.02
CA GLN A 181 4.91 0.68 7.09
C GLN A 181 4.58 2.08 6.53
N LEU A 182 3.87 2.11 5.39
CA LEU A 182 3.47 3.31 4.64
C LEU A 182 4.64 4.09 4.01
N ASP A 183 5.83 3.50 3.97
CA ASP A 183 7.02 4.11 3.39
C ASP A 183 7.19 3.67 1.92
N PHE A 184 6.96 4.58 0.97
CA PHE A 184 7.14 4.26 -0.44
C PHE A 184 8.61 4.11 -0.84
N THR A 185 9.57 4.52 -0.03
CA THR A 185 11.00 4.48 -0.37
C THR A 185 11.65 3.09 -0.19
N VAL A 186 10.86 2.09 0.21
CA VAL A 186 11.36 0.76 0.57
C VAL A 186 11.23 -0.28 -0.55
N THR A 187 12.16 -1.22 -0.54
CA THR A 187 12.28 -2.35 -1.47
C THR A 187 12.53 -3.66 -0.71
N SER A 188 11.68 -4.66 -0.92
CA SER A 188 11.80 -5.99 -0.28
C SER A 188 12.96 -6.84 -0.83
N ARG A 189 13.29 -7.96 -0.15
CA ARG A 189 14.37 -8.89 -0.58
C ARG A 189 14.12 -9.49 -1.95
N THR A 190 12.87 -9.68 -2.26
CA THR A 190 12.40 -10.28 -3.51
C THR A 190 12.16 -9.22 -4.60
N GLY A 191 12.46 -7.95 -4.32
CA GLY A 191 12.34 -6.85 -5.29
C GLY A 191 10.94 -6.24 -5.36
N ALA A 192 10.11 -6.45 -4.35
CA ALA A 192 8.84 -5.73 -4.20
C ALA A 192 9.10 -4.26 -3.82
N ARG A 193 8.32 -3.30 -4.33
CA ARG A 193 8.64 -1.86 -4.24
C ARG A 193 7.42 -0.98 -3.94
N GLY A 194 7.68 0.15 -3.27
CA GLY A 194 6.65 1.15 -2.95
C GLY A 194 5.74 0.74 -1.80
N VAL A 195 4.70 1.51 -1.54
CA VAL A 195 3.81 1.33 -0.39
C VAL A 195 3.11 -0.04 -0.38
N ALA A 196 2.58 -0.45 -1.53
CA ALA A 196 1.90 -1.71 -1.75
C ALA A 196 2.88 -2.87 -2.05
N GLN A 197 4.19 -2.61 -2.09
CA GLN A 197 5.22 -3.63 -2.39
C GLN A 197 4.90 -4.42 -3.66
N LEU A 198 4.75 -3.71 -4.80
CA LEU A 198 4.49 -4.35 -6.09
C LEU A 198 5.75 -5.04 -6.63
N THR A 199 5.59 -6.27 -7.12
CA THR A 199 6.65 -7.05 -7.77
C THR A 199 6.56 -6.96 -9.29
N ALA A 200 7.59 -7.40 -10.01
CA ALA A 200 7.54 -7.52 -11.46
C ALA A 200 6.40 -8.44 -11.95
N ILE A 201 6.11 -9.52 -11.21
CA ILE A 201 5.01 -10.43 -11.52
C ILE A 201 3.66 -9.73 -11.28
N GLY A 202 3.53 -9.02 -10.16
CA GLY A 202 2.32 -8.24 -9.84
C GLY A 202 2.04 -7.19 -10.90
N LEU A 203 3.05 -6.43 -11.34
CA LEU A 203 2.89 -5.45 -12.43
C LEU A 203 2.43 -6.12 -13.73
N ARG A 204 3.01 -7.26 -14.12
CA ARG A 204 2.52 -7.99 -15.30
C ARG A 204 1.07 -8.43 -15.18
N GLN A 205 0.63 -8.87 -13.99
CA GLN A 205 -0.78 -9.21 -13.77
C GLN A 205 -1.67 -7.98 -13.89
N ILE A 206 -1.24 -6.85 -13.30
CA ILE A 206 -1.92 -5.56 -13.42
C ILE A 206 -2.04 -5.14 -14.88
N ASP A 207 -0.97 -5.22 -15.67
CA ASP A 207 -1.00 -4.85 -17.10
C ASP A 207 -2.05 -5.65 -17.88
N GLN A 208 -2.26 -6.92 -17.53
CA GLN A 208 -3.32 -7.73 -18.14
C GLN A 208 -4.72 -7.35 -17.63
N LEU A 209 -4.87 -7.00 -16.35
CA LEU A 209 -6.14 -6.48 -15.82
C LEU A 209 -6.53 -5.17 -16.50
N ARG A 210 -5.57 -4.28 -16.73
CA ARG A 210 -5.78 -2.98 -17.39
C ARG A 210 -6.25 -3.08 -18.85
N LYS A 211 -6.06 -4.22 -19.51
CA LYS A 211 -6.64 -4.47 -20.85
C LYS A 211 -8.17 -4.55 -20.83
N GLN A 212 -8.77 -4.81 -19.68
CA GLN A 212 -10.23 -4.85 -19.53
C GLN A 212 -10.76 -3.45 -19.21
N PRO A 213 -11.76 -2.94 -19.97
CA PRO A 213 -12.26 -1.58 -19.80
C PRO A 213 -12.77 -1.25 -18.39
N GLU A 214 -13.37 -2.21 -17.68
CA GLU A 214 -13.87 -1.98 -16.31
C GLU A 214 -12.74 -1.60 -15.35
N TRP A 215 -11.63 -2.33 -15.41
CA TRP A 215 -10.47 -2.13 -14.53
C TRP A 215 -9.76 -0.82 -14.82
N GLU A 216 -9.50 -0.53 -16.09
CA GLU A 216 -8.87 0.73 -16.49
C GLU A 216 -9.75 1.94 -16.18
N THR A 217 -11.06 1.85 -16.41
CA THR A 217 -11.99 2.94 -16.09
C THR A 217 -12.00 3.25 -14.60
N ARG A 218 -12.02 2.22 -13.74
CA ARG A 218 -11.94 2.41 -12.27
C ARG A 218 -10.61 3.06 -11.87
N LEU A 219 -9.50 2.61 -12.43
CA LEU A 219 -8.17 3.14 -12.16
C LEU A 219 -8.05 4.61 -12.54
N GLN A 220 -8.44 4.98 -13.76
CA GLN A 220 -8.38 6.36 -14.24
C GLN A 220 -9.36 7.29 -13.51
N ARG A 221 -10.52 6.78 -13.06
CA ARG A 221 -11.42 7.55 -12.19
C ARG A 221 -10.81 7.81 -10.82
N ALA A 222 -10.19 6.79 -10.20
CA ALA A 222 -9.51 6.95 -8.91
C ALA A 222 -8.35 7.94 -9.00
N TYR A 223 -7.56 7.87 -10.07
CA TYR A 223 -6.43 8.77 -10.29
C TYR A 223 -6.87 10.22 -10.51
N ARG A 224 -7.87 10.46 -11.36
CA ARG A 224 -8.47 11.80 -11.56
C ARG A 224 -9.10 12.36 -10.30
N TYR A 225 -9.76 11.51 -9.51
CA TYR A 225 -10.30 11.90 -8.21
C TYR A 225 -9.22 12.45 -7.28
N LEU A 226 -8.05 11.81 -7.23
CA LEU A 226 -6.93 12.32 -6.44
C LEU A 226 -6.43 13.67 -6.98
N GLY A 227 -6.33 13.82 -8.30
CA GLY A 227 -5.99 15.11 -8.92
C GLY A 227 -6.95 16.22 -8.52
N LEU A 228 -8.27 15.96 -8.55
CA LEU A 228 -9.30 16.89 -8.09
C LEU A 228 -9.18 17.19 -6.60
N LEU A 229 -8.95 16.18 -5.77
CA LEU A 229 -8.78 16.33 -4.33
C LEU A 229 -7.61 17.26 -3.98
N HIS A 230 -6.44 17.05 -4.61
CA HIS A 230 -5.25 17.88 -4.38
C HIS A 230 -5.46 19.35 -4.79
N HIS A 231 -6.40 19.63 -5.70
CA HIS A 231 -6.73 20.99 -6.13
C HIS A 231 -8.01 21.54 -5.48
N ASP A 232 -8.64 20.82 -4.55
CA ASP A 232 -9.88 21.26 -3.91
C ASP A 232 -9.60 22.32 -2.82
N PRO A 233 -10.10 23.57 -2.95
CA PRO A 233 -9.84 24.62 -1.97
C PRO A 233 -10.35 24.28 -0.56
N GLU A 234 -11.43 23.50 -0.43
CA GLU A 234 -11.90 23.07 0.89
C GLU A 234 -10.93 22.09 1.54
N PHE A 235 -10.33 21.19 0.75
CA PHE A 235 -9.35 20.24 1.24
C PHE A 235 -8.05 20.95 1.65
N GLN A 236 -7.58 21.89 0.81
CA GLN A 236 -6.41 22.72 1.09
C GLN A 236 -6.57 23.53 2.38
N ARG A 237 -7.74 24.16 2.58
CA ARG A 237 -8.04 24.88 3.84
C ARG A 237 -8.05 23.94 5.04
N TRP A 238 -8.61 22.74 4.89
CA TRP A 238 -8.62 21.76 5.98
C TRP A 238 -7.21 21.26 6.32
N GLN A 239 -6.34 21.04 5.32
CA GLN A 239 -4.92 20.73 5.54
C GLN A 239 -4.22 21.86 6.31
N GLN A 240 -4.45 23.12 5.94
CA GLN A 240 -3.90 24.28 6.63
C GLN A 240 -4.35 24.35 8.10
N GLN A 241 -5.63 24.08 8.38
CA GLN A 241 -6.15 24.01 9.76
C GLN A 241 -5.48 22.92 10.59
N LEU A 242 -5.05 21.83 9.94
CA LEU A 242 -4.27 20.77 10.57
C LEU A 242 -2.77 21.08 10.66
N GLY A 243 -2.30 22.22 10.15
CA GLY A 243 -0.88 22.58 10.10
C GLY A 243 -0.07 21.74 9.11
N LEU A 244 -0.73 21.10 8.14
CA LEU A 244 -0.10 20.27 7.12
C LEU A 244 0.34 21.14 5.93
N GLN A 245 1.52 20.84 5.37
CA GLN A 245 1.98 21.51 4.15
C GLN A 245 1.15 21.10 2.93
N PHE A 246 0.92 22.08 2.06
CA PHE A 246 0.29 21.87 0.77
C PHE A 246 1.28 21.28 -0.24
N PHE A 247 0.82 20.32 -1.02
CA PHE A 247 1.58 19.74 -2.12
C PHE A 247 0.66 19.52 -3.32
N PRO A 248 0.71 20.39 -4.35
CA PRO A 248 -0.09 20.19 -5.55
C PRO A 248 0.47 19.00 -6.33
N LEU A 249 -0.41 18.08 -6.72
CA LEU A 249 -0.09 16.96 -7.57
C LEU A 249 -0.94 17.04 -8.84
N ASP A 250 -0.29 17.15 -9.99
CA ASP A 250 -0.97 17.11 -11.28
C ASP A 250 -1.23 15.66 -11.69
N LEU A 251 -2.37 15.13 -11.24
CA LEU A 251 -2.79 13.74 -11.49
C LEU A 251 -3.97 13.71 -12.46
N GLN A 252 -3.68 13.80 -13.76
CA GLN A 252 -4.72 13.78 -14.79
C GLN A 252 -4.98 12.37 -15.32
N THR A 253 -3.91 11.69 -15.76
CA THR A 253 -4.02 10.36 -16.34
C THR A 253 -2.90 9.48 -15.81
N LEU A 254 -3.25 8.29 -15.31
CA LEU A 254 -2.26 7.32 -14.87
C LEU A 254 -1.63 6.68 -16.13
N PRO A 255 -0.30 6.69 -16.28
CA PRO A 255 0.37 6.18 -17.47
C PRO A 255 0.10 4.69 -17.72
N GLN A 256 0.05 4.26 -18.98
CA GLN A 256 -0.21 2.85 -19.31
C GLN A 256 0.91 1.91 -18.84
N GLN A 257 2.15 2.39 -18.81
CA GLN A 257 3.30 1.62 -18.37
C GLN A 257 3.87 2.21 -17.07
N VAL A 258 4.15 1.32 -16.12
CA VAL A 258 4.82 1.68 -14.87
C VAL A 258 6.18 0.99 -14.83
N ARG A 259 7.23 1.80 -14.68
CA ARG A 259 8.61 1.35 -14.64
C ARG A 259 8.95 0.79 -13.27
N LEU A 260 9.60 -0.36 -13.28
CA LEU A 260 10.07 -1.04 -12.09
C LEU A 260 11.45 -0.49 -11.65
N ASP A 261 11.48 0.82 -11.37
CA ASP A 261 12.67 1.59 -11.05
C ASP A 261 13.47 1.01 -9.88
N ARG A 262 14.76 1.35 -9.77
CA ARG A 262 15.66 0.87 -8.71
C ARG A 262 16.27 2.05 -7.98
N ILE A 263 16.24 2.00 -6.65
CA ILE A 263 17.05 2.89 -5.80
C ILE A 263 18.51 2.44 -5.93
N GLY A 264 19.24 3.12 -6.81
CA GLY A 264 20.62 2.85 -7.17
C GLY A 264 21.65 3.77 -6.49
N PRO A 265 22.93 3.68 -6.90
CA PRO A 265 24.02 4.51 -6.37
C PRO A 265 23.77 6.03 -6.50
N GLU A 266 22.99 6.46 -7.50
CA GLU A 266 22.61 7.86 -7.65
C GLU A 266 21.91 8.42 -6.40
N MET A 267 21.04 7.64 -5.76
CA MET A 267 20.33 8.09 -4.55
C MET A 267 21.30 8.27 -3.37
N VAL A 268 22.36 7.46 -3.30
CA VAL A 268 23.43 7.62 -2.32
C VAL A 268 24.18 8.93 -2.54
N ARG A 269 24.52 9.26 -3.80
CA ARG A 269 25.17 10.54 -4.15
C ARG A 269 24.29 11.74 -3.78
N LYS A 270 22.99 11.68 -4.09
CA LYS A 270 22.03 12.74 -3.71
C LYS A 270 21.88 12.87 -2.20
N THR A 271 21.90 11.75 -1.47
CA THR A 271 21.89 11.73 0.01
C THR A 271 23.13 12.43 0.58
N LEU A 272 24.32 12.09 0.09
CA LEU A 272 25.58 12.69 0.51
C LEU A 272 25.63 14.19 0.22
N TRP A 273 25.21 14.59 -0.98
CA TRP A 273 25.15 16.00 -1.36
C TRP A 273 24.24 16.80 -0.41
N ARG A 274 23.07 16.24 -0.06
CA ARG A 274 22.14 16.86 0.90
C ARG A 274 22.73 17.01 2.29
N LEU A 275 23.37 15.97 2.81
CA LEU A 275 24.02 16.02 4.12
C LEU A 275 25.10 17.12 4.16
N LYS A 276 25.92 17.23 3.11
CA LYS A 276 26.92 18.30 2.98
C LYS A 276 26.28 19.70 2.98
N TRP A 277 25.19 19.87 2.24
CA TRP A 277 24.45 21.14 2.18
C TRP A 277 23.82 21.53 3.53
N GLN A 278 23.39 20.55 4.33
CA GLN A 278 22.87 20.75 5.69
C GLN A 278 23.97 21.00 6.75
N GLY A 279 25.22 21.23 6.34
CA GLY A 279 26.36 21.43 7.25
C GLY A 279 26.85 20.16 7.93
N GLN A 280 26.33 18.98 7.54
CA GLN A 280 26.71 17.68 8.10
C GLN A 280 27.93 17.12 7.36
N GLN A 281 29.08 17.80 7.45
CA GLN A 281 30.28 17.48 6.66
C GLN A 281 31.03 16.23 7.14
N ALA A 282 30.74 15.71 8.34
CA ALA A 282 31.48 14.61 8.96
C ALA A 282 31.05 13.19 8.51
N TRP A 283 30.08 13.04 7.60
CA TRP A 283 29.60 11.71 7.21
C TRP A 283 30.50 11.05 6.16
N ASP A 284 31.04 9.88 6.51
CA ASP A 284 31.79 9.02 5.58
C ASP A 284 30.87 8.44 4.48
N ASP A 285 31.34 8.53 3.23
CA ASP A 285 30.67 8.00 2.03
C ASP A 285 30.36 6.50 2.16
N THR A 286 31.29 5.71 2.72
CA THR A 286 31.09 4.26 2.88
C THR A 286 30.00 3.97 3.91
N ALA A 287 29.99 4.70 5.02
CA ALA A 287 28.94 4.61 6.03
C ALA A 287 27.57 4.99 5.46
N VAL A 288 27.45 6.12 4.74
CA VAL A 288 26.19 6.53 4.13
C VAL A 288 25.71 5.50 3.11
N ARG A 289 26.59 4.94 2.27
CA ARG A 289 26.22 3.89 1.32
C ARG A 289 25.64 2.66 2.02
N ARG A 290 26.29 2.17 3.09
CA ARG A 290 25.79 1.04 3.89
C ARG A 290 24.45 1.35 4.54
N LEU A 291 24.27 2.58 5.04
CA LEU A 291 23.03 3.05 5.64
C LEU A 291 21.90 3.16 4.60
N SER A 292 22.11 3.81 3.45
CA SER A 292 21.13 3.86 2.36
C SER A 292 20.69 2.47 1.92
N TYR A 293 21.62 1.50 1.88
CA TYR A 293 21.30 0.11 1.60
C TYR A 293 20.44 -0.57 2.67
N ARG A 294 20.51 -0.15 3.94
CA ARG A 294 19.61 -0.61 5.01
C ARG A 294 18.28 0.14 4.99
N LEU A 295 18.31 1.45 4.74
CA LEU A 295 17.14 2.32 4.69
C LEU A 295 16.19 1.92 3.57
N ARG A 296 16.70 1.66 2.35
CA ARG A 296 15.89 1.12 1.24
C ARG A 296 15.22 -0.22 1.56
N ARG A 297 15.55 -0.86 2.68
CA ARG A 297 15.02 -2.16 3.13
C ARG A 297 14.03 -2.00 4.27
N GLY A 298 13.70 -0.76 4.64
CA GLY A 298 12.85 -0.42 5.79
C GLY A 298 13.49 -0.70 7.14
N TRP A 299 14.83 -0.71 7.23
CA TRP A 299 15.48 -0.92 8.52
C TRP A 299 15.36 0.32 9.40
N ARG A 300 15.00 0.09 10.66
CA ARG A 300 15.06 1.12 11.70
C ARG A 300 16.50 1.50 11.96
N VAL A 301 16.72 2.78 12.20
CA VAL A 301 18.03 3.33 12.52
C VAL A 301 18.02 3.95 13.92
N ALA A 302 19.19 4.05 14.54
CA ALA A 302 19.36 4.76 15.80
C ALA A 302 19.20 6.27 15.59
N ASP A 303 18.90 7.01 16.66
CA ASP A 303 18.53 8.43 16.58
C ASP A 303 19.61 9.30 15.94
N ARG A 304 20.89 9.00 16.23
CA ARG A 304 22.05 9.66 15.60
C ARG A 304 22.11 9.54 14.07
N LEU A 305 21.35 8.62 13.47
CA LEU A 305 21.31 8.34 12.03
C LEU A 305 20.05 8.91 11.35
N ILE A 306 19.14 9.53 12.10
CA ILE A 306 17.94 10.17 11.55
C ILE A 306 18.28 11.19 10.45
N PRO A 307 19.32 12.05 10.56
CA PRO A 307 19.68 12.96 9.47
C PRO A 307 19.95 12.26 8.14
N VAL A 308 20.64 11.11 8.18
CA VAL A 308 20.92 10.29 6.99
C VAL A 308 19.63 9.65 6.44
N GLN A 309 18.75 9.17 7.32
CA GLN A 309 17.44 8.64 6.91
C GLN A 309 16.60 9.71 6.21
N SER A 310 16.50 10.90 6.79
CA SER A 310 15.68 11.96 6.23
C SER A 310 16.25 12.47 4.89
N ALA A 311 17.56 12.69 4.81
CA ALA A 311 18.23 13.06 3.56
C ALA A 311 18.05 12.00 2.46
N PHE A 312 18.14 10.71 2.81
CA PHE A 312 17.90 9.61 1.88
C PHE A 312 16.46 9.59 1.39
N ASN A 313 15.48 9.64 2.31
CA ASN A 313 14.08 9.59 1.93
C ASN A 313 13.71 10.78 1.03
N LEU A 314 14.21 11.98 1.33
CA LEU A 314 13.98 13.17 0.52
C LEU A 314 14.62 13.07 -0.87
N ALA A 315 15.81 12.47 -0.99
CA ALA A 315 16.43 12.20 -2.28
C ALA A 315 15.58 11.25 -3.13
N VAL A 316 15.03 10.18 -2.54
CA VAL A 316 14.15 9.23 -3.22
C VAL A 316 12.83 9.89 -3.62
N GLU A 317 12.23 10.70 -2.74
CA GLU A 317 10.99 11.42 -3.02
C GLU A 317 11.12 12.39 -4.19
N GLN A 318 12.18 13.20 -4.22
CA GLN A 318 12.38 14.15 -5.30
C GLN A 318 12.64 13.49 -6.64
N HIS A 319 13.23 12.28 -6.62
CA HIS A 319 13.58 11.59 -7.83
C HIS A 319 12.45 10.73 -8.39
N PHE A 320 11.69 10.04 -7.53
CA PHE A 320 10.64 9.12 -7.96
C PHE A 320 9.24 9.50 -7.47
N GLY A 321 9.14 10.20 -6.34
CA GLY A 321 7.89 10.45 -5.63
C GLY A 321 6.89 11.31 -6.40
N ASN A 322 7.31 12.01 -7.45
CA ASN A 322 6.44 12.82 -8.31
C ASN A 322 6.39 12.34 -9.76
N ASP A 323 7.06 11.22 -10.08
CA ASP A 323 7.01 10.64 -11.43
C ASP A 323 5.93 9.56 -11.47
N PRO A 324 4.77 9.81 -12.11
CA PRO A 324 3.66 8.86 -12.12
C PRO A 324 3.97 7.54 -12.84
N ASN A 325 5.04 7.50 -13.65
CA ASN A 325 5.53 6.27 -14.29
C ASN A 325 6.37 5.42 -13.35
N SER A 326 6.80 5.94 -12.19
CA SER A 326 7.61 5.18 -11.25
C SER A 326 6.76 4.28 -10.37
N VAL A 327 7.22 3.04 -10.15
CA VAL A 327 6.63 2.16 -9.12
C VAL A 327 6.78 2.73 -7.71
N PHE A 328 7.66 3.70 -7.48
CA PHE A 328 7.80 4.38 -6.18
C PHE A 328 6.85 5.57 -6.02
N HIS A 329 6.13 5.98 -7.07
CA HIS A 329 5.09 6.99 -6.95
C HIS A 329 3.95 6.49 -6.06
N PRO A 330 3.66 7.14 -4.91
CA PRO A 330 2.70 6.64 -3.93
C PRO A 330 1.32 6.36 -4.52
N GLU A 331 0.77 7.31 -5.28
CA GLU A 331 -0.59 7.25 -5.83
C GLU A 331 -0.71 6.09 -6.83
N THR A 332 0.23 6.01 -7.77
CA THR A 332 0.30 4.93 -8.75
C THR A 332 0.43 3.58 -8.04
N ASN A 333 1.40 3.45 -7.13
CA ASN A 333 1.70 2.19 -6.48
C ASN A 333 0.52 1.65 -5.65
N ILE A 334 -0.12 2.52 -4.85
CA ILE A 334 -1.26 2.14 -4.01
C ILE A 334 -2.48 1.78 -4.87
N LEU A 335 -2.80 2.56 -5.91
CA LEU A 335 -3.97 2.26 -6.75
C LEU A 335 -3.81 0.97 -7.55
N LEU A 336 -2.61 0.68 -8.06
CA LEU A 336 -2.32 -0.61 -8.70
C LEU A 336 -2.35 -1.76 -7.68
N GLY A 337 -1.88 -1.52 -6.45
CA GLY A 337 -2.06 -2.46 -5.33
C GLY A 337 -3.53 -2.73 -5.03
N ALA A 338 -4.37 -1.68 -4.94
CA ALA A 338 -5.80 -1.79 -4.73
C ALA A 338 -6.49 -2.60 -5.83
N MET A 339 -6.11 -2.37 -7.10
CA MET A 339 -6.57 -3.15 -8.24
C MET A 339 -6.27 -4.65 -8.06
N LEU A 340 -5.03 -4.99 -7.70
CA LEU A 340 -4.62 -6.37 -7.52
C LEU A 340 -5.29 -7.04 -6.30
N VAL A 341 -5.46 -6.31 -5.20
CA VAL A 341 -6.21 -6.80 -4.02
C VAL A 341 -7.67 -7.06 -4.39
N ARG A 342 -8.30 -6.14 -5.14
CA ARG A 342 -9.67 -6.34 -5.62
C ARG A 342 -9.76 -7.59 -6.46
N TYR A 343 -8.82 -7.79 -7.38
CA TYR A 343 -8.79 -8.98 -8.22
C TYR A 343 -8.82 -10.26 -7.35
N TYR A 344 -7.99 -10.34 -6.32
CA TYR A 344 -7.97 -11.50 -5.43
C TYR A 344 -9.20 -11.62 -4.51
N LEU A 345 -9.74 -10.50 -4.02
CA LEU A 345 -10.97 -10.47 -3.21
C LEU A 345 -12.16 -11.04 -4.00
N ARG A 346 -12.19 -10.73 -5.29
CA ARG A 346 -13.27 -11.09 -6.20
C ARG A 346 -12.95 -12.32 -7.06
N TYR A 347 -11.79 -12.93 -6.86
CA TYR A 347 -11.32 -14.07 -7.64
C TYR A 347 -12.33 -15.22 -7.61
N ARG A 348 -12.58 -15.78 -8.79
CA ARG A 348 -13.41 -16.97 -8.94
C ARG A 348 -12.58 -18.19 -8.60
N TRP A 349 -12.62 -18.56 -7.32
CA TRP A 349 -11.98 -19.78 -6.84
C TRP A 349 -12.66 -20.98 -7.50
N ASN A 350 -11.95 -21.70 -8.37
CA ASN A 350 -12.48 -22.88 -9.03
C ASN A 350 -11.46 -24.02 -9.04
N ARG A 351 -11.97 -25.25 -9.07
CA ARG A 351 -11.16 -26.45 -9.27
C ARG A 351 -11.81 -27.26 -10.38
N ASN A 352 -11.11 -27.42 -11.51
CA ASN A 352 -11.56 -28.20 -12.66
C ASN A 352 -12.98 -27.78 -13.13
N GLY A 353 -13.21 -26.46 -13.25
CA GLY A 353 -14.51 -25.91 -13.65
C GLY A 353 -15.55 -25.81 -12.53
N VAL A 354 -15.34 -26.44 -11.38
CA VAL A 354 -16.27 -26.40 -10.24
C VAL A 354 -15.96 -25.20 -9.33
N PRO A 355 -16.91 -24.27 -9.11
CA PRO A 355 -16.71 -23.15 -8.20
C PRO A 355 -16.55 -23.60 -6.74
N ILE A 356 -15.64 -22.95 -6.02
CA ILE A 356 -15.49 -23.03 -4.56
C ILE A 356 -16.12 -21.76 -3.97
N PRO A 357 -17.32 -21.84 -3.38
CA PRO A 357 -18.03 -20.66 -2.89
C PRO A 357 -17.40 -20.16 -1.58
N VAL A 358 -16.36 -19.35 -1.68
CA VAL A 358 -15.73 -18.73 -0.50
C VAL A 358 -16.62 -17.60 0.03
N PRO A 359 -17.04 -17.65 1.32
CA PRO A 359 -17.89 -16.61 1.91
C PRO A 359 -17.23 -15.24 1.93
N TRP A 360 -18.03 -14.19 1.82
CA TRP A 360 -17.51 -12.82 1.71
C TRP A 360 -16.69 -12.37 2.93
N LYS A 361 -16.99 -12.89 4.11
CA LYS A 361 -16.24 -12.60 5.35
C LYS A 361 -14.85 -13.24 5.38
N ALA A 362 -14.61 -14.34 4.65
CA ALA A 362 -13.31 -15.01 4.56
C ALA A 362 -12.42 -14.48 3.42
N ARG A 363 -13.04 -13.90 2.38
CA ARG A 363 -12.33 -13.41 1.18
C ARG A 363 -11.22 -12.37 1.45
N PRO A 364 -11.35 -11.42 2.39
CA PRO A 364 -10.29 -10.43 2.61
C PRO A 364 -8.97 -11.05 3.04
N LEU A 365 -8.99 -11.99 3.99
CA LEU A 365 -7.78 -12.66 4.46
C LEU A 365 -7.16 -13.54 3.36
N LEU A 366 -8.01 -14.19 2.56
CA LEU A 366 -7.57 -14.97 1.42
C LEU A 366 -6.94 -14.09 0.32
N ALA A 367 -7.53 -12.92 0.06
CA ALA A 367 -7.02 -11.96 -0.91
C ALA A 367 -5.64 -11.44 -0.51
N VAL A 368 -5.45 -11.14 0.77
CA VAL A 368 -4.15 -10.76 1.36
C VAL A 368 -3.11 -11.87 1.17
N ALA A 369 -3.49 -13.13 1.41
CA ALA A 369 -2.58 -14.25 1.23
C ALA A 369 -2.21 -14.46 -0.25
N ALA A 370 -3.19 -14.34 -1.15
CA ALA A 370 -2.99 -14.45 -2.59
C ALA A 370 -2.21 -13.28 -3.19
N TYR A 371 -2.37 -12.07 -2.66
CA TYR A 371 -1.59 -10.90 -3.04
C TYR A 371 -0.08 -11.16 -2.93
N ASN A 372 0.33 -11.86 -1.88
CA ASN A 372 1.73 -12.16 -1.62
C ASN A 372 2.23 -13.46 -2.26
N HIS A 373 1.40 -14.51 -2.33
CA HIS A 373 1.85 -15.86 -2.71
C HIS A 373 1.14 -16.43 -3.94
N GLY A 374 0.28 -15.65 -4.58
CA GLY A 374 -0.52 -16.02 -5.73
C GLY A 374 -1.76 -16.85 -5.39
N GLN A 375 -2.62 -17.03 -6.39
CA GLN A 375 -3.89 -17.75 -6.27
C GLN A 375 -3.72 -19.26 -6.10
N SER A 376 -2.74 -19.90 -6.77
CA SER A 376 -2.69 -21.36 -6.84
C SER A 376 -2.45 -22.05 -5.48
N PRO A 377 -1.55 -21.55 -4.61
CA PRO A 377 -1.42 -22.10 -3.26
C PRO A 377 -2.70 -21.92 -2.43
N MET A 378 -3.37 -20.77 -2.57
CA MET A 378 -4.60 -20.49 -1.85
C MET A 378 -5.75 -21.38 -2.31
N LEU A 379 -5.84 -21.66 -3.61
CA LEU A 379 -6.80 -22.61 -4.16
C LEU A 379 -6.58 -24.03 -3.60
N ARG A 380 -5.33 -24.49 -3.51
CA ARG A 380 -5.00 -25.79 -2.90
C ARG A 380 -5.41 -25.86 -1.43
N LEU A 381 -5.18 -24.78 -0.68
CA LEU A 381 -5.61 -24.68 0.72
C LEU A 381 -7.14 -24.78 0.84
N LEU A 382 -7.87 -23.97 0.07
CA LEU A 382 -9.34 -23.97 0.10
C LEU A 382 -9.93 -25.32 -0.28
N THR A 383 -9.36 -25.95 -1.30
CA THR A 383 -9.78 -27.28 -1.76
C THR A 383 -9.69 -28.31 -0.63
N GLN A 384 -8.56 -28.31 0.10
CA GLN A 384 -8.39 -29.21 1.25
C GLN A 384 -9.38 -28.88 2.36
N LEU A 385 -9.60 -27.60 2.66
CA LEU A 385 -10.55 -27.20 3.71
C LEU A 385 -11.99 -27.58 3.39
N GLN A 386 -12.43 -27.38 2.15
CA GLN A 386 -13.78 -27.75 1.74
C GLN A 386 -14.03 -29.26 1.84
N GLN A 387 -13.04 -30.07 1.45
CA GLN A 387 -13.11 -31.53 1.57
C GLN A 387 -13.17 -32.00 3.03
N GLU A 388 -12.43 -31.35 3.92
CA GLU A 388 -12.31 -31.77 5.32
C GLU A 388 -13.46 -31.27 6.21
N MET A 389 -14.04 -30.10 5.92
CA MET A 389 -15.07 -29.47 6.76
C MET A 389 -16.51 -29.77 6.30
N GLY A 390 -16.68 -30.18 5.05
CA GLY A 390 -17.98 -30.27 4.38
C GLY A 390 -18.53 -28.90 3.93
N PRO A 391 -19.48 -28.87 2.98
CA PRO A 391 -19.98 -27.63 2.36
C PRO A 391 -20.60 -26.64 3.35
N GLU A 392 -21.41 -27.11 4.30
CA GLU A 392 -22.14 -26.26 5.24
C GLU A 392 -21.21 -25.47 6.18
N ASN A 393 -20.20 -26.13 6.75
CA ASN A 393 -19.23 -25.48 7.62
C ASN A 393 -18.31 -24.56 6.82
N PHE A 394 -17.98 -24.92 5.57
CA PHE A 394 -17.18 -24.07 4.69
C PHE A 394 -17.90 -22.76 4.36
N GLN A 395 -19.23 -22.78 4.18
CA GLN A 395 -20.02 -21.57 3.92
C GLN A 395 -20.09 -20.60 5.11
N LYS A 396 -19.77 -21.05 6.31
CA LYS A 396 -19.78 -20.22 7.52
C LYS A 396 -18.44 -19.54 7.79
N LEU A 397 -17.39 -19.86 7.01
CA LEU A 397 -16.04 -19.32 7.20
C LEU A 397 -16.01 -17.79 7.17
N ASP A 398 -15.49 -17.20 8.24
CA ASP A 398 -15.04 -15.81 8.28
C ASP A 398 -13.51 -15.70 8.27
N SER A 399 -12.98 -14.48 8.35
CA SER A 399 -11.53 -14.26 8.36
C SER A 399 -10.85 -14.83 9.61
N ALA A 400 -11.49 -14.75 10.78
CA ALA A 400 -10.91 -15.26 12.03
C ALA A 400 -10.85 -16.79 12.05
N GLN A 401 -11.91 -17.45 11.57
CA GLN A 401 -11.97 -18.89 11.38
C GLN A 401 -10.97 -19.35 10.32
N LEU A 402 -10.91 -18.68 9.17
CA LEU A 402 -9.95 -18.99 8.11
C LEU A 402 -8.51 -18.89 8.63
N LEU A 403 -8.18 -17.89 9.45
CA LEU A 403 -6.86 -17.75 10.07
C LEU A 403 -6.44 -18.98 10.89
N ARG A 404 -7.38 -19.63 11.60
CA ARG A 404 -7.09 -20.86 12.37
C ARG A 404 -6.64 -22.01 11.47
N TYR A 405 -7.05 -22.00 10.21
CA TYR A 405 -6.66 -22.99 9.20
C TYR A 405 -5.35 -22.68 8.47
N PHE A 406 -4.73 -21.51 8.72
CA PHE A 406 -3.40 -21.18 8.19
C PHE A 406 -2.27 -21.84 9.02
N THR A 407 -2.41 -23.15 9.25
CA THR A 407 -1.45 -23.94 10.03
C THR A 407 -0.21 -24.30 9.20
N PRO A 408 0.96 -24.53 9.83
CA PRO A 408 2.17 -24.96 9.12
C PRO A 408 1.96 -26.20 8.25
N ARG A 409 1.19 -27.18 8.74
CA ARG A 409 0.89 -28.42 8.01
C ARG A 409 0.10 -28.15 6.73
N ARG A 410 -0.99 -27.39 6.82
CA ARG A 410 -1.88 -27.07 5.68
C ARG A 410 -1.17 -26.18 4.67
N LEU A 411 -0.54 -25.11 5.15
CA LEU A 411 0.25 -24.22 4.31
C LEU A 411 1.46 -24.94 3.69
N GLY A 412 2.08 -25.89 4.40
CA GLY A 412 3.18 -26.71 3.87
C GLY A 412 2.77 -27.52 2.66
N ARG A 413 1.60 -28.17 2.72
CA ARG A 413 1.00 -28.88 1.58
C ARG A 413 0.66 -27.93 0.43
N ALA A 414 0.13 -26.75 0.74
CA ALA A 414 -0.29 -25.76 -0.25
C ALA A 414 0.88 -25.05 -0.94
N LEU A 415 1.87 -24.56 -0.20
CA LEU A 415 2.96 -23.70 -0.70
C LEU A 415 4.22 -24.48 -1.07
N ARG A 416 4.40 -25.70 -0.54
CA ARG A 416 5.59 -26.55 -0.76
C ARG A 416 6.92 -25.84 -0.42
N SER A 417 6.90 -24.91 0.54
CA SER A 417 8.09 -24.16 0.96
C SER A 417 7.95 -23.68 2.41
N TYR A 418 8.83 -24.14 3.29
CA TYR A 418 8.85 -23.74 4.71
C TYR A 418 8.98 -22.22 4.90
N ARG A 419 9.83 -21.57 4.10
CA ARG A 419 10.07 -20.13 4.18
C ARG A 419 8.80 -19.34 3.86
N LYS A 420 8.09 -19.72 2.78
CA LYS A 420 6.81 -19.11 2.39
C LYS A 420 5.70 -19.39 3.41
N VAL A 421 5.68 -20.58 4.02
CA VAL A 421 4.72 -20.91 5.10
C VAL A 421 4.84 -19.94 6.27
N LYS A 422 6.07 -19.72 6.76
CA LYS A 422 6.33 -18.79 7.87
C LYS A 422 5.95 -17.36 7.51
N GLU A 423 6.24 -16.95 6.28
CA GLU A 423 5.91 -15.63 5.74
C GLU A 423 4.41 -15.41 5.63
N VAL A 424 3.67 -16.28 4.93
CA VAL A 424 2.21 -16.22 4.80
C VAL A 424 1.56 -16.13 6.17
N ARG A 425 1.88 -17.07 7.08
CA ARG A 425 1.24 -17.14 8.38
C ARG A 425 1.43 -15.86 9.18
N ARG A 426 2.68 -15.37 9.25
CA ARG A 426 3.01 -14.11 9.92
C ARG A 426 2.27 -12.93 9.28
N HIS A 427 2.22 -12.90 7.95
CA HIS A 427 1.64 -11.81 7.19
C HIS A 427 0.11 -11.72 7.41
N VAL A 428 -0.62 -12.82 7.23
CA VAL A 428 -2.07 -12.84 7.44
C VAL A 428 -2.45 -12.61 8.89
N GLN A 429 -1.67 -13.12 9.84
CA GLN A 429 -1.91 -12.92 11.27
C GLN A 429 -1.79 -11.44 11.64
N LYS A 430 -0.75 -10.76 11.17
CA LYS A 430 -0.54 -9.34 11.47
C LYS A 430 -1.59 -8.45 10.83
N ILE A 431 -2.03 -8.76 9.61
CA ILE A 431 -3.09 -7.99 8.96
C ILE A 431 -4.42 -8.21 9.68
N HIS A 432 -4.77 -9.45 10.03
CA HIS A 432 -5.97 -9.73 10.81
C HIS A 432 -5.93 -9.02 12.18
N GLN A 433 -4.79 -9.07 12.90
CA GLN A 433 -4.60 -8.34 14.16
C GLN A 433 -4.67 -6.82 14.01
N CYS A 434 -4.41 -6.28 12.82
CA CYS A 434 -4.49 -4.85 12.53
C CYS A 434 -5.91 -4.44 12.11
N SER A 435 -6.62 -5.26 11.34
CA SER A 435 -7.90 -4.92 10.73
C SER A 435 -9.13 -5.42 11.48
N GLY A 436 -8.98 -6.45 12.31
CA GLY A 436 -10.06 -7.17 12.99
C GLY A 436 -10.05 -7.03 14.51
#